data_AF-A0A2V4R4N1-F1
#
_entry.id   AF-A0A2V4R4N1-F1
#
_cell.length_a   1.000
_cell.length_b   1.000
_cell.length_c   1.000
_cell.angle_alpha   90.00
_cell.angle_beta   90.00
_cell.angle_gamma   90.00
#
_symmetry.space_group_name_H-M   'P 1'
#
loop_
_entity.id
_entity.type
_entity.pdbx_description
1 polymer ?
#
loop_
_entity_poly.entity_id
_entity_poly.type
_entity_poly.pdbx_seq_one_letter_code
_entity_poly.pdbx_strand_id
1 'polypeptide(L)' 'MSRILIAIGLLLLLAGLCWPLLSRLPLGRLPGDILIQRQNFTVYLPVTTCVLASVILSFVMWLIRR' A
#
# COMPACT_ATOMS: atom_id res chain seq x y z
N MET A 1 -23.32 8.27 12.90
CA MET A 1 -23.25 6.80 12.72
C MET A 1 -23.41 6.38 11.27
N SER A 2 -24.49 6.76 10.57
CA SER A 2 -24.72 6.44 9.15
C SER A 2 -23.58 6.88 8.21
N ARG A 3 -23.07 8.10 8.38
CA ARG A 3 -21.95 8.62 7.56
C ARG A 3 -20.65 7.81 7.70
N ILE A 4 -20.38 7.28 8.90
CA ILE A 4 -19.19 6.45 9.18
C ILE A 4 -19.36 5.08 8.50
N LEU A 5 -20.55 4.48 8.59
CA LEU A 5 -20.85 3.23 7.87
C LEU A 5 -20.70 3.38 6.36
N ILE A 6 -21.19 4.48 5.79
CA ILE A 6 -21.07 4.77 4.36
C ILE A 6 -19.59 4.96 3.97
N ALA A 7 -18.82 5.70 4.76
CA ALA A 7 -17.40 5.91 4.50
C ALA A 7 -16.60 4.60 4.55
N ILE A 8 -16.83 3.76 5.57
CA ILE A 8 -16.17 2.44 5.68
C ILE A 8 -16.56 1.53 4.52
N GLY A 9 -17.85 1.51 4.16
CA GLY A 9 -18.33 0.73 3.01
C GLY A 9 -17.66 1.14 1.71
N LEU A 10 -17.53 2.45 1.46
CA LEU A 10 -16.84 2.98 0.29
C LEU A 10 -15.35 2.63 0.28
N LEU A 11 -14.69 2.70 1.44
CA LEU A 11 -13.27 2.38 1.60
C LEU A 11 -13.02 0.88 1.31
N LEU A 12 -13.88 -0.01 1.81
CA LEU A 12 -13.84 -1.44 1.50
C LEU A 12 -14.08 -1.74 0.02
N LEU A 13 -15.01 -1.02 -0.61
CA LEU A 13 -15.33 -1.17 -2.03
C LEU A 13 -14.14 -0.76 -2.91
N LEU A 14 -13.51 0.38 -2.59
CA LEU A 14 -12.27 0.82 -3.24
C LEU A 14 -11.12 -0.16 -3.01
N ALA A 15 -10.95 -0.67 -1.78
CA ALA A 15 -9.93 -1.66 -1.47
C ALA A 15 -10.13 -2.96 -2.27
N GLY A 16 -11.37 -3.45 -2.38
CA GLY A 16 -11.73 -4.62 -3.18
C GLY A 16 -11.50 -4.41 -4.68
N LEU A 17 -11.83 -3.23 -5.21
CA LEU A 17 -11.63 -2.89 -6.62
C LEU A 17 -10.15 -2.75 -6.97
N CYS A 18 -9.35 -2.19 -6.06
CA CYS A 18 -7.90 -2.09 -6.21
C CYS A 18 -7.18 -3.42 -5.88
N TRP A 19 -7.82 -4.38 -5.23
CA TRP A 19 -7.23 -5.68 -4.85
C TRP A 19 -6.58 -6.45 -6.00
N PRO A 20 -7.19 -6.63 -7.18
CA PRO A 20 -6.53 -7.27 -8.32
C PRO A 20 -5.29 -6.50 -8.80
N LEU A 21 -5.26 -5.18 -8.66
CA LEU A 21 -4.07 -4.38 -8.99
C LEU A 21 -2.99 -4.55 -7.91
N LEU A 22 -3.39 -4.54 -6.63
CA LEU A 22 -2.53 -4.72 -5.46
C LEU A 22 -1.93 -6.13 -5.36
N SER A 23 -2.68 -7.14 -5.78
CA SER A 23 -2.23 -8.54 -5.81
C SER A 23 -1.37 -8.88 -7.03
N ARG A 24 -1.45 -8.06 -8.09
CA ARG A 24 -0.53 -8.11 -9.24
C ARG A 24 0.72 -7.26 -9.03
N LEU A 25 0.65 -6.27 -8.13
CA LEU A 25 1.82 -5.53 -7.67
C LEU A 25 2.74 -6.51 -6.93
N PRO A 26 4.01 -6.63 -7.32
CA PRO A 26 4.96 -7.42 -6.57
C PRO A 26 5.33 -6.67 -5.30
N LEU A 27 4.43 -6.65 -4.30
CA LEU A 27 4.69 -6.17 -2.95
C LEU A 27 5.82 -7.05 -2.38
N GLY A 28 7.07 -6.61 -2.48
CA GLY A 28 8.20 -7.54 -2.33
C GLY A 28 9.31 -7.43 -3.38
N ARG A 29 8.96 -7.04 -4.61
CA ARG A 29 9.87 -7.07 -5.78
C ARG A 29 9.54 -5.93 -6.74
N LEU A 30 9.09 -4.80 -6.21
CA LEU A 30 8.97 -3.60 -7.02
C LEU A 30 10.38 -3.16 -7.47
N PRO A 31 10.55 -2.66 -8.70
CA PRO A 31 11.82 -2.11 -9.12
C PRO A 31 12.23 -0.99 -8.16
N GLY A 32 13.27 -1.23 -7.36
CA GLY A 32 13.71 -0.34 -6.27
C GLY A 32 13.70 -0.99 -4.87
N ASP A 33 12.98 -2.10 -4.67
CA ASP A 33 13.09 -2.90 -3.44
C ASP A 33 14.39 -3.71 -3.48
N ILE A 34 15.24 -3.52 -2.47
CA ILE A 34 16.57 -4.13 -2.43
C ILE A 34 16.45 -5.50 -1.75
N LEU A 35 16.58 -6.56 -2.54
CA LEU A 35 16.66 -7.94 -2.06
C LEU A 35 18.12 -8.42 -2.15
N ILE A 36 18.78 -8.55 -1.02
CA ILE A 36 20.14 -9.10 -0.92
C ILE A 36 20.01 -10.53 -0.41
N GLN A 37 20.14 -11.51 -1.31
CA GLN A 37 20.23 -12.93 -0.96
C GLN A 37 21.68 -13.40 -0.99
N ARG A 38 22.18 -13.86 0.16
CA ARG A 38 23.47 -14.53 0.37
C ARG A 38 23.21 -15.92 0.95
N GLN A 39 24.18 -16.84 0.81
CA GLN A 39 24.05 -18.26 1.19
C GLN A 39 23.50 -18.51 2.61
N ASN A 40 23.74 -17.59 3.58
CA ASN A 40 23.22 -17.67 4.96
C ASN A 40 22.39 -16.45 5.38
N PHE A 41 22.09 -15.51 4.49
CA PHE A 41 21.47 -14.24 4.89
C PHE A 41 20.62 -13.65 3.77
N THR A 42 19.36 -13.35 4.08
CA THR A 42 18.45 -12.65 3.17
C THR A 42 18.01 -11.35 3.82
N VAL A 43 18.35 -10.22 3.19
CA VAL A 43 17.85 -8.89 3.59
C VAL A 43 16.89 -8.40 2.53
N TYR A 44 15.72 -7.99 3.02
CA TYR A 44 14.70 -7.37 2.21
C TYR A 44 14.49 -5.94 2.69
N LEU A 45 14.71 -4.97 1.80
CA LEU A 45 14.54 -3.54 2.04
C LEU A 45 13.45 -2.99 1.09
N PRO A 46 12.18 -2.94 1.55
CA PRO A 46 11.03 -2.47 0.79
C PRO A 46 10.98 -0.93 0.63
N VAL A 47 12.04 -0.30 0.12
CA VAL A 47 12.14 1.17 0.08
C VAL A 47 11.00 1.77 -0.74
N THR A 48 10.77 1.23 -1.93
CA THR A 48 9.74 1.71 -2.86
C THR A 48 8.35 1.51 -2.28
N THR A 49 8.11 0.35 -1.69
CA THR A 49 6.82 0.01 -1.06
C THR A 49 6.52 0.96 0.11
N CYS A 50 7.50 1.26 0.96
CA CYS A 50 7.34 2.19 2.08
C CYS A 50 7.04 3.61 1.61
N VAL A 51 7.75 4.10 0.59
CA VAL A 51 7.52 5.44 0.03
C VAL A 51 6.11 5.53 -0.56
N LEU A 52 5.70 4.54 -1.37
CA LEU A 52 4.38 4.51 -1.99
C LEU A 52 3.26 4.53 -0.94
N ALA A 53 3.40 3.69 0.10
CA ALA A 53 2.46 3.65 1.21
C ALA A 53 2.38 5.01 1.93
N SER A 54 3.51 5.67 2.16
CA SER A 54 3.57 6.99 2.81
C SER A 54 2.89 8.07 1.98
N VAL A 55 3.09 8.08 0.66
CA VAL A 55 2.44 9.02 -0.27
C VAL A 55 0.92 8.81 -0.28
N ILE A 56 0.46 7.57 -0.37
CA ILE A 56 -0.99 7.25 -0.36
C ILE A 56 -1.61 7.70 0.97
N LEU A 57 -0.99 7.35 2.10
CA LEU A 57 -1.50 7.73 3.42
C LEU A 57 -1.54 9.25 3.59
N SER A 58 -0.50 9.95 3.14
CA SER A 58 -0.44 11.41 3.15
C SER A 58 -1.52 12.03 2.27
N PHE A 59 -1.77 11.48 1.09
CA PHE A 59 -2.81 11.95 0.17
C PHE A 59 -4.21 11.76 0.74
N VAL A 60 -4.49 10.61 1.35
CA VAL A 60 -5.77 10.34 2.04
C VAL A 60 -5.96 11.29 3.22
N MET A 61 -4.93 11.48 4.05
CA MET A 61 -4.98 12.44 5.17
C MET A 61 -5.20 13.87 4.68
N TRP A 62 -4.55 14.27 3.59
CA TRP A 62 -4.75 15.58 2.98
C TRP A 62 -6.19 15.78 2.48
N LEU A 63 -6.77 14.75 1.83
CA LEU A 63 -8.13 14.80 1.32
C LEU A 63 -9.19 14.84 2.44
N ILE A 64 -8.93 14.19 3.58
CA ILE A 64 -9.83 14.22 4.76
C ILE A 64 -9.71 15.55 5.52
N ARG A 65 -8.52 16.17 5.52
CA ARG A 65 -8.26 17.42 6.25
C ARG A 65 -8.73 18.67 5.48
N ARG A 66 -9.05 18.53 4.20
CA ARG A 66 -9.64 19.58 3.37
C ARG A 66 -11.16 19.46 3.31
#